data_AF-A0A3M1BI66-F1
#
_entry.id   AF-A0A3M1BI66-F1
#
_cell.length_a   1.000
_cell.length_b   1.000
_cell.length_c   1.000
_cell.angle_alpha   90.00
_cell.angle_beta   90.00
_cell.angle_gamma   90.00
#
_symmetry.space_group_name_H-M   'P 1'
#
loop_
_entity.id
_entity.type
_entity.pdbx_description
1 polymer ?
#
loop_
_entity_poly.entity_id
_entity_poly.type
_entity_poly.pdbx_seq_one_letter_code
_entity_poly.pdbx_strand_id
1 'polypeptide(L)'
;LLDAVGLSAFTTTGAILAYSTGVSFYGVVLLATITGVGGGAIGDILLRRVPWVLKEDFYATCSIIGSVVFYVSMEIIQNITLSSLACTLSTLILRILAIVYGWRLPRIVRG
;
A
#
# COMPACT_ATOMS: atom_id res chain seq x y z
N LEU A 1 0.99 -11.49 -7.71
CA LEU A 1 2.45 -11.21 -7.62
C LEU A 1 2.80 -9.89 -8.29
N LEU A 2 2.53 -9.73 -9.60
CA LEU A 2 2.69 -8.45 -10.31
C LEU A 2 1.97 -7.28 -9.60
N ASP A 3 0.73 -7.48 -9.16
CA ASP A 3 -0.04 -6.46 -8.44
C ASP A 3 0.60 -6.06 -7.11
N ALA A 4 1.21 -7.02 -6.39
CA ALA A 4 1.89 -6.77 -5.12
C ALA A 4 3.16 -5.91 -5.34
N VAL A 5 3.90 -6.17 -6.42
CA VAL A 5 5.06 -5.36 -6.81
C VAL A 5 4.60 -3.94 -7.15
N GLY A 6 3.58 -3.80 -8.00
CA GLY A 6 3.00 -2.50 -8.35
C GLY A 6 2.51 -1.72 -7.13
N LEU A 7 1.77 -2.37 -6.23
CA LEU A 7 1.29 -1.78 -4.97
C LEU A 7 2.44 -1.28 -4.11
N SER A 8 3.48 -2.10 -3.91
CA SER A 8 4.63 -1.73 -3.10
C SER A 8 5.39 -0.53 -3.70
N ALA A 9 5.62 -0.53 -5.02
CA ALA A 9 6.31 0.55 -5.70
C ALA A 9 5.52 1.87 -5.60
N PHE A 10 4.24 1.87 -5.98
CA PHE A 10 3.40 3.06 -5.96
C PHE A 10 3.15 3.60 -4.54
N THR A 11 2.99 2.71 -3.54
CA THR A 11 2.87 3.11 -2.14
C THR A 11 4.14 3.82 -1.68
N THR A 12 5.32 3.26 -1.97
CA THR A 12 6.60 3.86 -1.61
C THR A 12 6.81 5.20 -2.29
N THR A 13 6.51 5.32 -3.59
CA THR A 13 6.60 6.60 -4.32
C THR A 13 5.66 7.65 -3.73
N GLY A 14 4.42 7.28 -3.43
CA GLY A 14 3.45 8.18 -2.80
C GLY A 14 3.87 8.62 -1.40
N ALA A 15 4.45 7.72 -0.60
CA ALA A 15 4.97 8.02 0.73
C ALA A 15 6.17 8.99 0.68
N ILE A 16 7.12 8.77 -0.24
CA ILE A 16 8.25 9.67 -0.48
C ILE A 16 7.76 11.07 -0.86
N LEU A 17 6.84 11.15 -1.82
CA LEU A 17 6.31 12.42 -2.30
C LEU A 17 5.59 13.16 -1.18
N ALA A 18 4.69 12.48 -0.46
CA ALA A 18 3.93 13.08 0.63
C ALA A 18 4.82 13.52 1.79
N TYR A 19 5.82 12.73 2.16
CA TYR A 19 6.75 13.15 3.21
C TYR A 19 7.57 14.38 2.77
N SER A 20 7.99 14.44 1.50
CA SER A 20 8.75 15.57 0.96
C SER A 20 7.95 16.88 0.88
N THR A 21 6.61 16.81 0.82
CA THR A 21 5.76 18.01 0.83
C THR A 21 5.45 18.53 2.23
N GLY A 22 5.98 17.87 3.28
CA GLY A 22 5.81 18.31 4.66
C GLY A 22 4.39 18.18 5.20
N VAL A 23 3.56 17.31 4.60
CA VAL A 23 2.22 17.02 5.16
C VAL A 23 2.33 16.20 6.45
N SER A 24 1.28 16.28 7.26
CA SER A 24 1.16 15.49 8.49
C SER A 24 1.27 13.98 8.25
N PHE A 25 1.60 13.21 9.29
CA PHE A 25 1.59 11.74 9.29
C PHE A 25 0.37 11.15 8.58
N TYR A 26 -0.83 11.62 8.93
CA TYR A 26 -2.08 11.18 8.31
C TYR A 26 -2.11 11.47 6.81
N GLY A 27 -1.60 12.64 6.40
CA GLY A 27 -1.47 13.01 4.99
C GLY A 27 -0.52 12.08 4.24
N VAL A 28 0.60 11.68 4.84
CA VAL A 28 1.55 10.73 4.25
C VAL A 28 0.90 9.38 4.01
N VAL A 29 0.23 8.83 5.03
CA VAL A 29 -0.46 7.53 4.94
C VAL A 29 -1.59 7.59 3.90
N LEU A 30 -2.40 8.64 3.90
CA LEU A 30 -3.50 8.79 2.95
C LEU A 30 -3.01 8.93 1.50
N LEU A 31 -2.03 9.79 1.25
CA LEU A 31 -1.50 9.96 -0.11
C LEU A 31 -0.81 8.68 -0.61
N ALA A 32 0.03 8.06 0.21
CA ALA A 32 0.69 6.80 -0.14
C ALA A 32 -0.32 5.69 -0.49
N THR A 33 -1.39 5.57 0.31
CA THR A 33 -2.41 4.55 0.09
C THR A 33 -3.26 4.82 -1.13
N ILE A 34 -3.68 6.07 -1.36
CA ILE A 34 -4.40 6.46 -2.58
C ILE A 34 -3.54 6.21 -3.81
N THR A 35 -2.26 6.57 -3.79
CA THR A 35 -1.34 6.32 -4.92
C THR A 35 -1.14 4.82 -5.16
N GLY A 36 -0.86 4.06 -4.09
CA GLY A 36 -0.63 2.61 -4.15
C GLY A 36 -1.83 1.84 -4.70
N VAL A 37 -2.98 2.05 -4.07
CA VAL A 37 -4.22 1.35 -4.39
C VAL A 37 -4.84 1.88 -5.69
N GLY A 38 -4.78 3.19 -5.89
CA GLY A 38 -5.30 3.86 -7.08
C GLY A 38 -4.64 3.36 -8.36
N GLY A 39 -3.32 3.12 -8.37
CA GLY A 39 -2.63 2.55 -9.52
C GLY A 39 -3.17 1.18 -9.95
N GLY A 40 -3.38 0.28 -8.98
CA GLY A 40 -3.99 -1.03 -9.24
C GLY A 40 -5.45 -0.93 -9.69
N ALA A 41 -6.24 -0.07 -9.03
CA ALA A 41 -7.65 0.12 -9.37
C ALA A 41 -7.84 0.70 -10.78
N ILE A 42 -7.03 1.69 -11.18
CA ILE A 42 -7.07 2.27 -12.53
C ILE A 42 -6.69 1.21 -13.58
N GLY A 43 -5.67 0.39 -13.30
CA GLY A 43 -5.29 -0.73 -14.15
C GLY A 43 -6.43 -1.72 -14.38
N ASP A 44 -7.14 -2.08 -13.31
CA ASP A 44 -8.32 -2.96 -13.38
C ASP A 44 -9.46 -2.35 -14.21
N ILE A 45 -9.75 -1.05 -14.03
CA ILE A 45 -10.80 -0.33 -14.75
C ILE A 45 -10.50 -0.28 -16.26
N LEU A 46 -9.25 0.02 -16.63
CA LEU A 46 -8.81 0.02 -18.03
C LEU A 46 -8.96 -1.35 -18.69
N LEU A 47 -8.79 -2.42 -17.92
CA LEU A 47 -9.00 -3.81 -18.35
C LEU A 47 -10.47 -4.26 -18.30
N ARG A 48 -11.41 -3.35 -17.98
CA ARG A 48 -12.84 -3.64 -17.75
C ARG A 48 -13.09 -4.72 -16.69
N ARG A 49 -12.23 -4.79 -15.67
CA ARG A 49 -12.35 -5.70 -14.53
C ARG A 49 -12.84 -4.93 -13.30
N VAL A 50 -13.53 -5.62 -12.40
CA VAL A 50 -13.89 -5.04 -11.09
C VAL A 50 -12.61 -4.88 -10.28
N PRO A 51 -12.31 -3.68 -9.74
CA PRO A 51 -11.08 -3.41 -9.00
C PRO A 51 -10.88 -4.39 -7.86
N TRP A 52 -9.66 -4.94 -7.73
CA TRP A 52 -9.33 -5.85 -6.63
C TRP A 52 -9.42 -5.19 -5.26
N VAL A 53 -9.21 -3.87 -5.18
CA VAL A 53 -9.46 -3.09 -3.95
C VAL A 53 -10.90 -3.23 -3.43
N LEU A 54 -11.89 -3.37 -4.32
CA LEU A 54 -13.29 -3.57 -3.93
C LEU A 54 -13.60 -5.02 -3.52
N LYS A 55 -12.72 -5.96 -3.84
CA LYS A 55 -12.89 -7.40 -3.56
C LYS A 55 -12.10 -7.89 -2.36
N GLU A 56 -10.96 -7.27 -2.06
CA GLU A 56 -10.08 -7.65 -0.96
C GLU A 56 -9.80 -6.48 -0.03
N ASP A 57 -10.43 -6.50 1.15
CA ASP A 57 -10.20 -5.53 2.23
C ASP A 57 -8.72 -5.47 2.69
N PHE A 58 -7.94 -6.52 2.41
CA PHE A 58 -6.52 -6.58 2.73
C PHE A 58 -5.62 -5.75 1.78
N TYR A 59 -6.15 -5.19 0.69
CA TYR A 59 -5.33 -4.47 -0.31
C TYR A 59 -4.90 -3.09 0.20
N ALA A 60 -5.83 -2.32 0.74
CA ALA A 60 -5.55 -1.01 1.31
C ALA A 60 -4.75 -1.11 2.62
N THR A 61 -5.04 -2.09 3.46
CA THR A 61 -4.36 -2.27 4.76
C THR A 61 -2.88 -2.58 4.61
N CYS A 62 -2.46 -3.38 3.62
CA CYS A 62 -1.03 -3.59 3.37
C CYS A 62 -0.30 -2.28 3.01
N SER A 63 -0.92 -1.42 2.22
CA SER A 63 -0.38 -0.10 1.85
C SER A 63 -0.35 0.87 3.04
N ILE A 64 -1.39 0.83 3.89
CA ILE A 64 -1.42 1.61 5.15
C ILE A 64 -0.25 1.19 6.04
N ILE A 65 -0.06 -0.11 6.28
CA ILE A 65 1.02 -0.59 7.14
C ILE A 65 2.38 -0.21 6.56
N GLY A 66 2.59 -0.38 5.25
CA GLY A 66 3.83 0.01 4.58
C GLY A 66 4.17 1.49 4.71
N SER A 67 3.19 2.37 4.52
CA SER A 67 3.37 3.82 4.66
C SER A 67 3.59 4.28 6.11
N VAL A 68 2.99 3.60 7.09
CA VAL A 68 3.32 3.81 8.51
C VAL A 68 4.77 3.42 8.81
N VAL A 69 5.21 2.26 8.31
CA VAL A 69 6.61 1.81 8.44
C VAL A 69 7.58 2.79 7.78
N PHE A 70 7.23 3.34 6.61
CA PHE A 70 8.00 4.39 5.96
C PHE A 70 8.19 5.60 6.87
N TYR A 71 7.09 6.14 7.40
CA TYR A 71 7.11 7.34 8.23
C TYR A 71 7.93 7.13 9.50
N VAL A 72 7.72 6.02 10.21
CA VAL A 72 8.48 5.71 11.44
C VAL A 72 9.96 5.50 11.14
N SER A 73 10.29 4.83 10.02
CA SER A 73 11.69 4.65 9.61
C SER A 73 12.35 5.98 9.26
N MET A 74 11.59 6.92 8.68
CA MET A 74 12.05 8.26 8.38
C MET A 74 12.45 9.05 9.62
N GLU A 75 11.63 8.98 10.67
CA GLU A 75 11.89 9.66 11.94
C GLU A 75 13.13 9.09 12.67
N ILE A 76 13.44 7.80 12.48
CA ILE A 76 14.57 7.14 13.18
C ILE A 76 15.87 7.24 12.37
N ILE A 77 15.82 6.89 11.08
CA ILE A 77 17.01 6.67 10.24
C ILE A 77 17.38 7.95 9.49
N GLN A 78 16.41 8.84 9.23
CA GLN A 78 16.56 10.08 8.45
C GLN A 78 17.16 9.87 7.06
N ASN A 79 17.03 8.66 6.50
CA ASN A 79 17.56 8.31 5.19
C ASN A 79 16.46 7.76 4.28
N ILE A 80 16.29 8.39 3.10
CA ILE A 80 15.22 8.09 2.16
C ILE A 80 15.37 6.74 1.49
N THR A 81 16.60 6.33 1.21
CA THR A 81 16.88 5.05 0.56
C THR A 81 16.53 3.89 1.50
N LEU A 82 16.89 3.99 2.78
CA LEU A 82 16.60 2.94 3.76
C LEU A 82 15.10 2.88 4.11
N SER A 83 14.47 4.04 4.28
CA SER A 83 13.03 4.11 4.60
C SER A 83 12.16 3.60 3.45
N SER A 84 12.52 3.91 2.20
CA SER A 84 11.81 3.43 1.02
C SER A 84 11.97 1.92 0.80
N LEU A 85 13.16 1.36 1.08
CA LEU A 85 13.38 -0.08 1.12
C LEU A 85 12.52 -0.75 2.20
N ALA A 86 12.48 -0.20 3.42
CA ALA A 86 11.65 -0.73 4.50
C ALA A 86 10.15 -0.72 4.14
N CYS A 87 9.66 0.36 3.53
CA CYS A 87 8.29 0.48 3.03
C CYS A 87 7.98 -0.57 1.95
N THR A 88 8.87 -0.71 0.97
CA THR A 88 8.68 -1.62 -0.16
C THR A 88 8.67 -3.07 0.33
N LEU A 89 9.64 -3.46 1.15
CA LEU A 89 9.74 -4.81 1.71
C LEU A 89 8.55 -5.14 2.61
N SER A 90 8.18 -4.25 3.52
CA SER A 90 7.04 -4.48 4.41
C SER A 90 5.73 -4.64 3.62
N THR A 91 5.44 -3.74 2.68
CA THR A 91 4.23 -3.82 1.84
C THR A 91 4.20 -5.10 1.00
N LEU A 92 5.33 -5.45 0.39
CA LEU A 92 5.45 -6.59 -0.50
C LEU A 92 5.33 -7.91 0.28
N ILE A 93 6.03 -8.04 1.41
CA ILE A 93 5.94 -9.21 2.29
C ILE A 93 4.51 -9.39 2.80
N LEU A 94 3.89 -8.31 3.32
CA LEU A 94 2.51 -8.37 3.79
C LEU A 94 1.55 -8.80 2.68
N ARG A 95 1.76 -8.32 1.44
CA ARG A 95 0.92 -8.75 0.32
C ARG A 95 1.16 -10.18 -0.12
N ILE A 96 2.40 -10.65 -0.14
CA ILE A 96 2.68 -12.05 -0.44
C ILE A 96 2.07 -12.94 0.64
N LEU A 97 2.22 -12.60 1.92
CA LEU A 97 1.60 -13.34 3.03
C LEU A 97 0.08 -13.37 2.90
N ALA A 98 -0.57 -12.24 2.63
CA ALA A 98 -2.02 -12.19 2.44
C ALA A 98 -2.51 -13.07 1.29
N ILE A 99 -1.76 -13.12 0.17
CA ILE A 99 -2.07 -13.96 -0.99
C ILE A 99 -1.87 -15.45 -0.66
N VAL A 100 -0.75 -15.79 -0.02
CA VAL A 100 -0.37 -17.19 0.30
C VAL A 100 -1.26 -17.79 1.38
N TYR A 101 -1.55 -17.05 2.45
CA TYR A 101 -2.44 -17.48 3.51
C TYR A 101 -3.92 -17.37 3.15
N GLY A 102 -4.24 -16.81 1.98
CA GLY A 102 -5.62 -16.64 1.52
C GLY A 102 -6.48 -15.85 2.51
N TRP A 103 -5.91 -14.83 3.16
CA TRP A 103 -6.61 -14.00 4.14
C TRP A 103 -7.80 -13.30 3.47
N ARG A 104 -8.97 -13.91 3.61
CA ARG A 104 -10.26 -13.36 3.20
C ARG A 104 -10.95 -12.87 4.46
N LEU A 105 -11.26 -11.57 4.54
CA LEU A 105 -12.12 -11.06 5.60
C LEU A 105 -13.45 -11.84 5.57
N PRO A 106 -14.00 -12.27 6.73
CA PRO A 106 -15.28 -12.94 6.78
C PRO A 106 -16.35 -12.02 6.18
N ARG A 107 -16.91 -12.42 5.03
CA ARG A 107 -18.00 -11.68 4.39
C ARG A 107 -19.25 -11.82 5.26
N ILE A 108 -19.75 -10.70 5.77
CA ILE A 108 -21.07 -10.64 6.38
C ILE A 108 -22.09 -10.89 5.27
N VAL A 109 -22.54 -12.14 5.15
CA VAL A 109 -23.69 -12.50 4.32
C VAL A 109 -24.91 -11.92 5.01
N ARG A 110 -25.39 -10.76 4.56
CA ARG A 110 -26.75 -10.33 4.84
C ARG A 110 -27.67 -11.22 4.01
N GLY A 111 -28.32 -12.18 4.67
CA GLY A 111 -29.48 -12.89 4.14
C GLY A 111 -30.70 -11.99 4.05
#